data_AF-A0A7Y6M983-F1
#
_entry.id   AF-A0A7Y6M983-F1
#
_cell.length_a   1.000
_cell.length_b   1.000
_cell.length_c   1.000
_cell.angle_alpha   90.00
_cell.angle_beta   90.00
_cell.angle_gamma   90.00
#
_symmetry.space_group_name_H-M   'P 1'
#
loop_
_entity.id
_entity.type
_entity.pdbx_description
1 polymer ?
#
loop_
_entity_poly.entity_id
_entity_poly.type
_entity_poly.pdbx_seq_one_letter_code
_entity_poly.pdbx_strand_id
1 'polypeptide(L)' 'MHIGYGLALVSVWVGLVVWSDGERYWWRTGWDADRKRVIYARHPAVEPARAARRIAFRYADLCANQPLSTVIAEPSR' A
#
# COMPACT_ATOMS: atom_id res chain seq x y z
N MET A 1 -19.55 -16.14 4.51
CA MET A 1 -18.64 -16.07 5.68
C MET A 1 -17.65 -17.22 5.56
N HIS A 2 -16.37 -16.93 5.36
CA HIS A 2 -15.34 -17.96 5.27
C HIS A 2 -14.51 -17.94 6.56
N ILE A 3 -14.79 -18.89 7.44
CA ILE A 3 -14.08 -19.14 8.70
C ILE A 3 -12.92 -20.08 8.32
N GLY A 4 -11.68 -19.60 8.34
CA GLY A 4 -10.55 -20.51 8.12
C GLY A 4 -9.17 -19.88 8.01
N TYR A 5 -9.02 -18.73 7.35
CA TYR A 5 -7.73 -18.04 7.29
C TYR A 5 -7.96 -16.52 7.27
N GLY A 6 -7.52 -15.84 8.33
CA GLY A 6 -7.42 -14.37 8.37
C GLY A 6 -6.28 -13.85 7.52
N LEU A 7 -6.27 -14.18 6.21
CA LEU A 7 -5.36 -13.62 5.21
C LEU A 7 -6.21 -13.00 4.09
N ALA A 8 -6.35 -11.67 4.08
CA ALA A 8 -5.41 -10.69 3.53
C ALA A 8 -5.62 -10.49 2.02
N LEU A 9 -6.52 -9.56 1.67
CA LEU A 9 -6.51 -8.95 0.35
C LEU A 9 -5.19 -8.20 0.18
N VAL A 10 -4.22 -8.81 -0.49
CA VAL A 10 -2.93 -8.19 -0.80
C VAL A 10 -3.04 -7.48 -2.13
N SER A 11 -3.09 -6.15 -2.11
CA SER A 11 -2.94 -5.33 -3.32
C SER A 11 -1.54 -4.74 -3.32
N VAL A 12 -0.73 -5.11 -4.32
CA VAL A 12 0.61 -4.55 -4.55
C VAL A 12 0.53 -3.67 -5.80
N TRP A 13 0.55 -2.35 -5.62
CA TRP A 13 0.56 -1.38 -6.72
C TRP A 13 1.53 -0.25 -6.40
N VAL A 14 2.43 0.10 -7.33
CA VAL A 14 3.33 1.28 -7.22
C VAL A 14 4.00 1.39 -5.84
N GLY A 15 4.61 0.30 -5.36
CA GLY A 15 5.30 0.28 -4.05
C GLY A 15 4.39 0.34 -2.81
N LEU A 16 3.07 0.37 -2.97
CA LEU A 16 2.07 0.26 -1.91
C LEU A 16 1.64 -1.20 -1.76
N VAL A 17 1.74 -1.71 -0.53
CA VAL A 17 1.23 -3.03 -0.13
C VAL A 17 0.16 -2.79 0.92
N VAL A 18 -1.03 -3.33 0.72
CA VAL A 18 -2.17 -3.24 1.64
C VAL A 18 -2.64 -4.64 1.99
N TRP A 19 -3.02 -4.89 3.25
CA TRP A 19 -3.71 -6.12 3.65
C TRP A 19 -4.62 -5.90 4.86
N SER A 20 -5.40 -6.92 5.23
CA SER A 20 -6.22 -6.91 6.44
C SER A 20 -6.16 -8.26 7.14
N ASP A 21 -6.17 -8.26 8.47
CA ASP A 21 -6.24 -9.44 9.34
C ASP A 21 -7.67 -9.68 9.88
N GLY A 22 -8.66 -8.91 9.41
CA GLY A 22 -10.06 -8.94 9.90
C GLY A 22 -10.34 -7.97 11.05
N GLU A 23 -9.32 -7.52 11.79
CA GLU A 23 -9.47 -6.51 12.85
C GLU A 23 -8.99 -5.14 12.39
N ARG A 24 -7.96 -5.12 11.55
CA ARG A 24 -7.26 -3.92 11.11
C ARG A 24 -6.91 -4.04 9.62
N TYR A 25 -6.89 -2.89 8.98
CA TYR A 25 -6.21 -2.68 7.71
C TYR A 25 -4.78 -2.26 7.98
N TRP A 26 -3.85 -2.78 7.20
CA TRP A 26 -2.43 -2.48 7.24
C TRP A 26 -1.97 -2.04 5.87
N TRP A 27 -1.06 -1.08 5.82
CA TRP A 27 -0.38 -0.74 4.58
C TRP A 27 1.03 -0.23 4.81
N ARG A 28 1.91 -0.47 3.85
CA ARG A 28 3.26 0.08 3.85
C ARG A 28 3.22 1.59 3.62
N THR A 29 3.87 2.35 4.50
CA THR A 29 4.04 3.79 4.33
C THR A 29 5.44 4.17 3.89
N GLY A 30 6.44 3.31 4.03
CA GLY A 30 7.78 3.62 3.53
C GLY A 30 8.87 2.65 3.97
N TRP A 31 10.11 3.12 3.89
CA TRP A 31 11.31 2.45 4.38
C TRP A 31 12.03 3.40 5.35
N ASP A 32 12.33 2.93 6.55
CA ASP A 32 13.17 3.60 7.53
C ASP A 32 14.62 3.18 7.24
N ALA A 33 15.43 4.08 6.68
CA ALA A 33 16.81 3.79 6.32
C ALA A 33 17.71 3.60 7.55
N ASP A 34 17.46 4.37 8.61
CA ASP A 34 18.24 4.33 9.86
C ASP A 34 18.03 3.00 10.57
N ARG A 35 16.78 2.52 10.61
CA ARG A 35 16.41 1.28 11.28
C ARG A 35 16.37 0.07 10.35
N LYS A 36 16.70 0.26 9.07
CA LYS A 36 16.69 -0.76 8.01
C LYS A 36 15.42 -1.61 8.01
N ARG A 37 14.24 -0.97 8.15
CA ARG A 37 12.96 -1.68 8.25
C ARG A 37 11.84 -1.00 7.50
N VAL A 38 10.86 -1.80 7.07
CA VAL A 38 9.63 -1.30 6.47
C VAL A 38 8.76 -0.62 7.54
N ILE A 39 8.24 0.56 7.20
CA ILE A 39 7.27 1.27 8.05
C ILE A 39 5.86 0.91 7.59
N TYR A 40 5.01 0.56 8.54
CA TYR A 40 3.61 0.24 8.31
C TYR A 40 2.69 1.19 9.07
N ALA A 41 1.58 1.54 8.44
CA ALA A 41 0.44 2.15 9.10
C ALA A 41 -0.70 1.14 9.24
N ARG A 42 -1.56 1.39 10.23
CA ARG A 42 -2.73 0.57 10.52
C ARG A 42 -3.98 1.40 10.75
N HIS A 43 -5.14 0.83 10.45
CA HIS A 43 -6.46 1.39 10.75
C HIS A 43 -7.40 0.30 11.25
N PRO A 44 -8.20 0.52 12.30
CA PRO A 44 -9.26 -0.40 12.68
C PRO A 44 -10.23 -0.71 11.53
N ALA A 45 -10.68 -1.97 11.44
CA ALA A 45 -11.63 -2.42 10.41
C ALA A 45 -13.06 -1.93 10.64
N VAL A 46 -13.35 -1.33 11.81
CA VAL A 46 -14.66 -0.75 12.14
C VAL A 46 -15.05 0.45 11.27
N GLU A 47 -14.08 1.10 10.62
CA GLU A 47 -14.31 2.22 9.70
C GLU A 47 -13.63 1.95 8.34
N PRO A 48 -14.14 1.01 7.53
CA PRO A 48 -13.46 0.56 6.31
C PRO A 48 -13.38 1.67 5.26
N ALA A 49 -14.38 2.55 5.16
CA ALA A 49 -14.36 3.69 4.24
C ALA A 49 -13.25 4.70 4.58
N ARG A 50 -12.98 4.91 5.87
CA ARG A 50 -11.90 5.81 6.33
C ARG A 50 -10.53 5.20 6.05
N ALA A 51 -10.39 3.89 6.27
CA ALA A 51 -9.19 3.15 5.89
C ALA A 51 -8.94 3.26 4.37
N ALA A 52 -9.95 2.98 3.55
CA ALA A 52 -9.88 3.09 2.09
C ALA A 52 -9.48 4.50 1.63
N ARG A 53 -10.06 5.54 2.23
CA ARG A 53 -9.72 6.94 1.92
C ARG A 53 -8.26 7.26 2.24
N ARG A 54 -7.74 6.80 3.38
CA ARG A 54 -6.32 7.00 3.75
C ARG A 54 -5.38 6.26 2.81
N ILE A 55 -5.74 5.06 2.42
CA ILE A 55 -4.98 4.25 1.46
C ILE A 55 -4.98 4.93 0.08
N ALA A 56 -6.13 5.45 -0.37
CA ALA A 56 -6.26 6.17 -1.64
C ALA A 56 -5.42 7.46 -1.68
N PHE A 57 -5.41 8.24 -0.59
CA PHE A 57 -4.52 9.40 -0.49
C PHE A 57 -3.05 8.98 -0.56
N ARG A 58 -2.66 7.92 0.16
CA ARG A 58 -1.28 7.44 0.10
C ARG A 58 -0.89 6.96 -1.30
N TYR A 59 -1.82 6.33 -2.01
CA TYR A 59 -1.63 5.93 -3.40
C TYR A 59 -1.41 7.15 -4.30
N ALA A 60 -2.25 8.18 -4.19
CA ALA A 60 -2.10 9.41 -4.96
C ALA A 60 -0.74 10.09 -4.70
N ASP A 61 -0.30 10.17 -3.44
CA ASP A 61 1.02 10.70 -3.08
C ASP A 61 2.16 9.89 -3.68
N LEU A 62 2.04 8.56 -3.70
CA LEU A 62 3.06 7.67 -4.28
C LEU A 62 3.11 7.81 -5.79
N CYS A 63 1.97 7.95 -6.48
CA CYS A 63 1.92 8.21 -7.91
C CYS A 63 2.52 9.58 -8.27
N ALA A 64 2.20 10.62 -7.49
CA ALA A 64 2.73 11.97 -7.72
C ALA A 64 4.24 12.08 -7.49
N ASN A 65 4.76 11.34 -6.50
CA ASN A 65 6.18 11.33 -6.16
C ASN A 65 6.96 10.18 -6.82
N GLN A 66 6.31 9.37 -7.66
CA GLN A 66 7.02 8.38 -8.42
C GLN A 66 7.90 9.15 -9.42
N PRO A 67 9.23 8.96 -9.40
CA PRO A 67 10.01 9.41 -10.55
C PRO A 67 9.38 8.71 -11.75
N LEU A 68 8.92 9.48 -12.75
CA LEU A 68 8.58 8.97 -14.06
C LEU A 68 9.66 7.94 -14.38
N SER A 69 9.31 6.66 -14.32
CA SER A 69 10.24 5.64 -14.76
C SER A 69 10.46 5.96 -16.22
N THR A 70 11.64 6.47 -16.53
CA THR A 70 12.25 6.53 -17.86
C THR A 70 12.36 5.09 -18.38
N VAL A 71 11.22 4.48 -18.66
CA VAL A 71 10.97 3.18 -19.29
C VAL A 71 9.50 3.33 -19.71
N ILE A 72 9.16 3.98 -20.81
CA ILE A 72 9.32 3.48 -22.18
C ILE A 72 9.58 4.70 -23.08
N ALA A 73 10.84 4.92 -23.41
CA ALA A 73 11.21 5.57 -24.66
C ALA A 73 12.31 4.67 -25.24
N GLU A 74 11.90 3.58 -25.88
CA GLU A 74 12.76 2.93 -26.87
C GLU A 74 12.83 3.86 -28.08
N PRO A 75 14.01 4.39 -28.44
CA PRO A 75 14.20 4.93 -29.78
C PRO A 75 14.48 3.73 -30.70
N SER A 76 13.44 3.16 -31.30
CA SER A 76 13.63 2.30 -32.47
C SER A 76 14.04 3.19 -33.64
N ARG A 77 15.30 3.05 -34.03
CA ARG A 77 15.91 3.51 -35.29
C ARG A 77 15.13 3.04 -36.52
#